data_AF-A0A836T9W7-F1
#
_entry.id   AF-A0A836T9W7-F1
#
_cell.length_a   1.000
_cell.length_b   1.000
_cell.length_c   1.000
_cell.angle_alpha   90.00
_cell.angle_beta   90.00
_cell.angle_gamma   90.00
#
_symmetry.space_group_name_H-M   'P 1'
#
loop_
_entity.id
_entity.type
_entity.pdbx_description
1 polymer ?
#
loop_
_entity_poly.entity_id
_entity_poly.type
_entity_poly.pdbx_seq_one_letter_code
_entity_poly.pdbx_strand_id
1 'polypeptide(L)'
;MEIMLRVDLAKPQALSNKEFYGIWLKETFAALEGVAAGGIKNIWKAAGKYQVIAVFDVENADQMDEAIHNLPIWTEGFSHIVTNIEWTPLRNYQNWSDHLKEMSGA
;
A
#
# COMPACT_ATOMS: atom_id res chain seq x y z
N MET A 1 3.48 -12.09 6.63
CA MET A 1 2.26 -12.36 5.82
C MET A 1 2.25 -11.35 4.71
N GLU A 2 2.12 -11.81 3.47
CA GLU A 2 2.00 -10.89 2.35
C GLU A 2 0.60 -10.31 2.30
N ILE A 3 0.52 -8.99 2.18
CA ILE A 3 -0.75 -8.29 2.08
C ILE A 3 -0.64 -7.21 1.00
N MET A 4 -1.58 -7.21 0.07
CA MET A 4 -1.68 -6.16 -0.93
C MET A 4 -2.42 -4.97 -0.33
N LEU A 5 -1.87 -3.79 -0.51
CA LEU A 5 -2.51 -2.51 -0.28
C LEU A 5 -2.89 -1.90 -1.63
N ARG A 6 -4.13 -1.43 -1.75
CA ARG A 6 -4.55 -0.50 -2.80
C ARG A 6 -5.04 0.79 -2.16
N VAL A 7 -4.45 1.92 -2.55
CA VAL A 7 -4.85 3.25 -2.09
C VAL A 7 -5.24 4.11 -3.26
N ASP A 8 -6.42 4.72 -3.18
CA ASP A 8 -6.87 5.75 -4.12
C ASP A 8 -6.77 7.13 -3.48
N LEU A 9 -6.18 8.06 -4.21
CA LEU A 9 -6.11 9.46 -3.84
C LEU A 9 -7.01 10.29 -4.77
N ALA A 10 -7.60 11.35 -4.25
CA ALA A 10 -8.22 12.39 -5.05
C ALA A 10 -7.54 13.71 -4.75
N LYS A 11 -7.28 14.52 -5.78
CA LYS A 11 -6.84 15.89 -5.59
C LYS A 11 -8.06 16.80 -5.45
N PRO A 12 -8.35 17.38 -4.28
CA PRO A 12 -9.43 18.34 -4.13
C PRO A 12 -9.16 19.61 -4.94
N GLN A 13 -10.22 20.24 -5.46
CA GLN A 13 -10.06 21.48 -6.26
C GLN A 13 -9.41 22.63 -5.48
N ALA A 14 -9.66 22.68 -4.17
CA ALA A 14 -9.11 23.71 -3.29
C ALA A 14 -7.60 23.54 -3.03
N LEU A 15 -7.04 22.34 -3.23
CA LEU A 15 -5.62 22.06 -3.01
C LEU A 15 -4.80 22.44 -4.23
N SER A 16 -3.74 23.21 -4.02
CA SER A 16 -2.80 23.55 -5.08
C SER A 16 -2.02 22.32 -5.54
N ASN A 17 -1.43 22.38 -6.74
CA ASN A 17 -0.51 21.34 -7.20
C ASN A 17 0.69 21.20 -6.25
N LYS A 18 1.19 22.33 -5.71
CA LYS A 18 2.33 22.33 -4.80
C LYS A 18 2.04 21.56 -3.53
N GLU A 19 0.86 21.73 -2.96
CA GLU A 19 0.45 21.00 -1.75
C GLU A 19 0.21 19.52 -2.04
N PHE A 20 -0.64 19.21 -3.02
CA PHE A 20 -1.01 17.83 -3.33
C PHE A 20 0.18 16.97 -3.77
N TYR A 21 0.98 17.45 -4.73
CA TYR A 21 2.16 16.70 -5.16
C TYR A 21 3.32 16.82 -4.17
N GLY A 22 3.36 17.88 -3.36
CA GLY A 22 4.36 18.03 -2.31
C GLY A 22 4.20 16.97 -1.22
N ILE A 23 2.98 16.77 -0.72
CA ILE A 23 2.74 15.71 0.28
C ILE A 23 2.96 14.33 -0.34
N TRP A 24 2.52 14.11 -1.57
CA TRP A 24 2.75 12.83 -2.24
C TRP A 24 4.23 12.56 -2.53
N LEU A 25 5.05 13.60 -2.76
CA LEU A 25 6.50 13.46 -2.87
C LEU A 25 7.14 13.02 -1.54
N LYS A 26 6.71 13.60 -0.42
CA LYS A 26 7.16 13.17 0.92
C LYS A 26 6.74 11.72 1.18
N GLU A 27 5.49 11.39 0.86
CA GLU A 27 4.96 10.03 0.93
C GLU A 27 5.83 9.05 0.12
N THR A 28 6.24 9.47 -1.08
CA THR A 28 7.10 8.67 -1.96
C THR A 28 8.45 8.36 -1.29
N PHE A 29 9.06 9.32 -0.60
CA PHE A 29 10.32 9.06 0.11
C PHE A 29 10.15 8.07 1.26
N ALA A 30 9.13 8.25 2.09
CA ALA A 30 8.83 7.32 3.20
C ALA A 30 8.54 5.89 2.68
N ALA A 31 7.77 5.78 1.59
CA ALA A 31 7.51 4.48 0.98
C ALA A 31 8.78 3.84 0.40
N LEU A 32 9.67 4.61 -0.22
CA LEU A 32 10.95 4.09 -0.72
C LEU A 32 11.89 3.64 0.41
N GLU A 33 11.86 4.32 1.57
CA GLU A 33 12.56 3.85 2.78
C GLU A 33 11.98 2.53 3.27
N GLY A 34 10.66 2.37 3.27
CA GLY A 34 9.99 1.11 3.60
C GLY A 34 10.34 -0.05 2.66
N VAL A 35 10.58 0.25 1.37
CA VAL A 35 11.12 -0.73 0.41
C VAL A 35 12.57 -1.09 0.76
N ALA A 36 13.42 -0.11 1.02
CA ALA A 36 14.82 -0.34 1.38
C ALA A 36 14.97 -1.14 2.69
N ALA A 37 14.06 -0.95 3.64
CA ALA A 37 14.00 -1.69 4.90
C ALA A 37 13.39 -3.11 4.76
N GLY A 38 12.81 -3.44 3.60
CA GLY A 38 12.21 -4.75 3.33
C GLY A 38 10.77 -4.93 3.82
N GLY A 39 10.17 -3.92 4.47
CA GLY A 39 8.76 -3.97 4.89
C GLY A 39 7.77 -3.89 3.72
N ILE A 40 8.15 -3.16 2.66
CA ILE A 40 7.42 -3.11 1.38
C ILE A 40 8.16 -3.96 0.36
N LYS A 41 7.60 -5.12 0.01
CA LYS A 41 8.18 -6.03 -1.00
C LYS A 41 8.13 -5.43 -2.39
N ASN A 42 7.01 -4.80 -2.74
CA ASN A 42 6.84 -4.14 -4.02
C ASN A 42 5.89 -2.95 -3.91
N ILE A 43 6.09 -1.94 -4.75
CA ILE A 43 5.22 -0.77 -4.85
C ILE A 43 5.17 -0.25 -6.28
N TRP A 44 3.99 0.18 -6.70
CA TRP A 44 3.74 0.77 -8.01
C TRP A 44 2.79 1.95 -7.90
N LYS A 45 3.05 2.97 -8.73
CA LYS A 45 2.08 4.01 -9.05
C LYS A 45 1.28 3.55 -10.28
N ALA A 46 -0.03 3.44 -10.17
CA ALA A 46 -0.88 3.07 -11.30
C ALA A 46 -0.87 4.19 -12.36
N ALA A 47 -0.39 3.88 -13.57
CA ALA A 47 -0.31 4.86 -14.65
C ALA A 47 -1.70 5.44 -15.00
N GLY A 48 -1.77 6.76 -15.22
CA GLY A 48 -3.03 7.46 -15.51
C GLY A 48 -3.99 7.65 -14.32
N LYS A 49 -3.71 7.07 -13.15
CA LYS A 49 -4.55 7.19 -11.94
C LYS A 49 -3.78 7.81 -10.77
N TYR A 50 -4.51 8.41 -9.84
CA TYR A 50 -4.01 8.75 -8.51
C TYR A 50 -4.20 7.55 -7.60
N GLN A 51 -3.42 6.51 -7.85
CA GLN A 51 -3.54 5.23 -7.15
C GLN A 51 -2.16 4.63 -6.95
N VAL A 52 -1.97 4.05 -5.76
CA VAL A 52 -0.78 3.29 -5.37
C VAL A 52 -1.21 1.86 -5.07
N ILE A 53 -0.42 0.91 -5.55
CA ILE A 53 -0.56 -0.52 -5.24
C ILE A 53 0.75 -0.97 -4.62
N ALA A 54 0.70 -1.60 -3.46
CA ALA A 54 1.89 -2.10 -2.78
C ALA A 54 1.64 -3.51 -2.22
N VAL A 55 2.71 -4.27 -2.03
CA VAL A 55 2.69 -5.53 -1.29
C VAL A 55 3.61 -5.36 -0.09
N PHE A 56 3.05 -5.55 1.09
CA PHE A 56 3.77 -5.51 2.36
C PHE A 56 4.04 -6.93 2.85
N ASP A 57 5.10 -7.10 3.63
CA ASP A 57 5.27 -8.27 4.48
C ASP A 57 5.10 -7.83 5.94
N VAL A 58 3.99 -8.23 6.55
CA VAL A 58 3.63 -7.87 7.93
C VAL A 58 3.44 -9.11 8.79
N GLU A 59 3.85 -9.05 10.04
CA GLU A 59 3.70 -10.16 10.98
C GLU A 59 2.28 -10.26 11.55
N ASN A 60 1.61 -9.13 11.73
CA ASN A 60 0.29 -9.02 12.33
C ASN A 60 -0.47 -7.79 11.80
N ALA A 61 -1.72 -7.62 12.24
CA ALA A 61 -2.57 -6.52 11.81
C ALA A 61 -2.13 -5.16 12.37
N ASP A 62 -1.50 -5.11 13.56
CA ASP A 62 -1.04 -3.85 14.15
C ASP A 62 0.00 -3.17 13.25
N GLN A 63 0.90 -3.96 12.65
CA GLN A 63 1.88 -3.47 11.67
C GLN A 63 1.23 -2.87 10.42
N MET A 64 0.00 -3.25 10.07
CA MET A 64 -0.72 -2.63 8.94
C MET A 64 -1.14 -1.20 9.29
N ASP A 65 -1.69 -1.00 10.49
CA ASP A 65 -2.09 0.32 10.97
C ASP A 65 -0.88 1.22 11.20
N GLU A 66 0.21 0.68 11.77
CA GLU A 66 1.46 1.41 11.95
C GLU A 66 2.08 1.84 10.61
N ALA A 67 2.09 0.94 9.62
CA ALA A 67 2.65 1.24 8.29
C ALA A 67 1.91 2.39 7.61
N ILE A 68 0.60 2.50 7.79
CA ILE A 68 -0.21 3.58 7.21
C ILE A 68 -0.09 4.86 8.02
N HIS A 69 -0.37 4.82 9.32
CA HIS A 69 -0.47 6.03 10.13
C HIS A 69 0.85 6.77 10.33
N ASN A 70 1.99 6.11 10.09
CA ASN A 70 3.31 6.75 10.10
C ASN A 70 3.66 7.48 8.79
N LEU A 71 2.86 7.33 7.73
CA LEU A 71 3.15 7.97 6.46
C LEU A 71 2.81 9.49 6.49
N PRO A 72 3.56 10.33 5.73
CA PRO A 72 3.34 11.77 5.65
C PRO A 72 1.89 12.20 5.40
N ILE A 73 1.14 11.53 4.53
CA ILE A 73 -0.27 11.84 4.27
C ILE A 73 -1.10 11.82 5.57
N TRP A 74 -0.82 10.89 6.48
CA TRP A 74 -1.55 10.78 7.76
C TRP A 74 -1.00 11.72 8.81
N THR A 75 0.32 11.73 9.00
CA THR A 75 0.98 12.52 10.05
C THR A 75 0.88 14.03 9.81
N GLU A 76 0.78 14.47 8.56
CA GLU A 76 0.63 15.90 8.20
C GLU A 76 -0.83 16.33 7.97
N GLY A 77 -1.82 15.48 8.28
CA GLY A 77 -3.26 15.84 8.22
C GLY A 77 -3.86 15.86 6.80
N PHE A 78 -3.21 15.21 5.84
CA PHE A 78 -3.70 15.07 4.46
C PHE A 78 -4.58 13.83 4.24
N SER A 79 -4.96 13.11 5.29
CA SER A 79 -5.86 11.96 5.26
C SER A 79 -7.08 12.12 4.36
N HIS A 80 -7.64 13.33 4.33
CA HIS A 80 -8.81 13.69 3.52
C HIS A 80 -8.61 13.57 2.00
N ILE A 81 -7.37 13.44 1.51
CA ILE A 81 -7.09 13.17 0.08
C ILE A 81 -7.16 11.68 -0.26
N VAL A 82 -7.17 10.80 0.75
CA VAL A 82 -7.30 9.35 0.59
C VAL A 82 -8.78 9.00 0.51
N THR A 83 -9.23 8.54 -0.65
CA THR A 83 -10.65 8.22 -0.88
C THR A 83 -10.98 6.75 -0.69
N ASN A 84 -9.97 5.88 -0.73
CA ASN A 84 -10.13 4.45 -0.56
C ASN A 84 -8.83 3.81 -0.08
N ILE A 85 -8.95 2.87 0.85
CA ILE A 85 -7.88 1.97 1.29
C ILE A 85 -8.47 0.56 1.29
N GLU A 86 -7.79 -0.34 0.61
CA GLU A 86 -8.14 -1.75 0.60
C GLU A 86 -6.93 -2.61 0.90
N TRP A 87 -7.12 -3.56 1.82
CA TRP A 87 -6.14 -4.56 2.19
C TRP A 87 -6.61 -5.94 1.75
N THR A 88 -5.77 -6.66 1.01
CA THR A 88 -6.08 -8.00 0.51
C THR A 88 -4.99 -8.96 0.97
N PRO A 89 -5.27 -9.89 1.89
CA PRO A 89 -4.33 -10.93 2.28
C PRO A 89 -3.93 -11.76 1.06
N LEU A 90 -2.62 -11.93 0.86
CA LEU A 90 -2.08 -12.74 -0.23
C LEU A 90 -1.56 -14.06 0.33
N ARG A 91 -1.94 -15.13 -0.35
CA ARG A 91 -1.43 -16.48 -0.07
C ARG A 91 -0.38 -16.85 -1.11
N ASN A 92 0.71 -17.46 -0.65
CA ASN A 92 1.71 -18.03 -1.52
C ASN A 92 1.09 -19.04 -2.51
N TYR A 93 1.34 -18.85 -3.81
CA TYR A 93 0.70 -19.65 -4.86
C TYR A 93 1.21 -21.10 -4.93
N GLN A 94 2.45 -21.36 -4.48
CA GLN A 94 2.98 -22.72 -4.37
C GLN A 94 2.19 -23.51 -3.31
N ASN A 95 1.93 -22.91 -2.15
CA ASN A 95 1.08 -23.55 -1.11
C ASN A 95 -0.34 -23.82 -1.63
N TRP A 96 -0.88 -22.98 -2.51
CA TRP A 96 -2.16 -23.22 -3.15
C TRP A 96 -2.08 -24.38 -4.15
N SER A 97 -1.03 -24.45 -4.96
CA SER A 97 -0.75 -25.57 -5.86
C SER A 97 -0.68 -26.91 -5.13
N ASP A 98 -0.01 -26.96 -3.99
CA ASP A 98 0.10 -28.19 -3.21
C ASP A 98 -1.24 -28.61 -2.58
N HIS A 99 -2.02 -27.65 -2.06
CA HIS A 99 -3.41 -27.92 -1.65
C HIS A 99 -4.28 -28.43 -2.80
N LEU A 100 -4.09 -27.91 -4.02
CA LEU A 100 -4.85 -28.38 -5.18
C LEU A 100 -4.54 -29.83 -5.54
N LYS A 101 -3.29 -30.30 -5.39
CA LYS A 101 -2.94 -31.71 -5.60
C LYS A 101 -3.70 -32.61 -4.63
N GLU A 102 -3.70 -32.27 -3.35
CA GLU A 102 -4.44 -32.99 -2.30
C GLU A 102 -5.95 -33.01 -2.60
N MET A 103 -6.53 -31.88 -2.99
CA MET A 103 -7.97 -31.76 -3.28
C MET A 103 -8.39 -32.47 -4.57
N SER A 104 -7.54 -32.46 -5.58
CA SER A 104 -7.81 -33.10 -6.87
C SER A 104 -7.53 -34.60 -6.86
N GLY A 105 -6.84 -35.12 -5.82
CA GLY A 105 -6.40 -36.51 -5.74
C GLY A 105 -5.28 -36.84 -6.74
N ALA A 106 -4.55 -35.82 -7.20
CA ALA A 106 -3.42 -35.93 -8.13
C ALA A 106 -2.07 -36.10 -7.43
#